data_AF-A0A7V0LV68-F1
#
_entry.id   AF-A0A7V0LV68-F1
#
_cell.length_a   1.000
_cell.length_b   1.000
_cell.length_c   1.000
_cell.angle_alpha   90.00
_cell.angle_beta   90.00
_cell.angle_gamma   90.00
#
_symmetry.space_group_name_H-M   'P 1'
#
loop_
_entity.id
_entity.type
_entity.pdbx_description
1 polymer ?
#
loop_
_entity_poly.entity_id
_entity_poly.type
_entity_poly.pdbx_seq_one_letter_code
_entity_poly.pdbx_strand_id
1 'polypeptide(L)' 'GLSHCPDPSCVMHFSNSLMDTDYKKDELCDICNEKMKQILKYLY' A
#
# COMPACT_ATOMS: atom_id res chain seq x y z
N GLY A 1 6.05 -7.48 6.63
CA GLY A 1 5.34 -6.24 6.24
C GLY A 1 5.34 -6.09 4.73
N LEU A 2 4.52 -5.19 4.19
CA LEU A 2 4.48 -4.92 2.74
C LEU A 2 5.63 -3.96 2.34
N SER A 3 6.28 -4.23 1.21
CA SER A 3 7.25 -3.31 0.59
C SER A 3 6.57 -2.11 -0.07
N HIS A 4 7.36 -1.08 -0.42
CA HIS A 4 6.84 0.06 -1.18
C HIS A 4 6.20 -0.38 -2.51
N CYS A 5 5.08 0.25 -2.84
CA CYS A 5 4.32 -0.01 -4.06
C CYS A 5 4.65 1.04 -5.13
N PRO A 6 4.85 0.66 -6.41
CA PRO A 6 5.06 1.63 -7.49
C PRO A 6 3.78 2.38 -7.90
N ASP A 7 2.59 1.91 -7.51
CA ASP A 7 1.32 2.58 -7.76
C ASP A 7 1.20 3.83 -6.89
N PRO A 8 1.24 5.05 -7.46
CA PRO A 8 1.26 6.29 -6.70
C PRO A 8 -0.03 6.56 -5.92
N SER A 9 -1.13 5.87 -6.24
CA SER A 9 -2.41 5.99 -5.51
C SER A 9 -2.50 5.08 -4.29
N CYS A 10 -1.63 4.05 -4.19
CA CYS A 10 -1.64 3.09 -3.11
C CYS A 10 -1.01 3.68 -1.84
N VAL A 11 -1.59 3.41 -0.67
CA VAL A 11 -1.04 3.83 0.63
C VAL A 11 0.37 3.30 0.88
N MET A 12 0.77 2.21 0.23
CA MET A 12 2.12 1.65 0.32
C MET A 12 3.14 2.33 -0.61
N HIS A 13 2.74 3.28 -1.45
CA HIS A 13 3.71 4.07 -2.23
C HIS A 13 4.53 4.94 -1.30
N PHE A 14 5.81 5.15 -1.61
CA PHE A 14 6.63 6.09 -0.85
C PHE A 14 6.34 7.53 -1.31
N SER A 15 5.96 8.44 -0.41
CA SER A 15 5.77 9.86 -0.75
C SER A 15 7.11 10.56 -0.59
N ASN A 16 7.56 11.28 -1.61
CA ASN A 16 8.76 12.12 -1.50
C ASN A 16 8.40 13.58 -1.17
N SER A 17 7.11 13.93 -1.25
CA SER A 17 6.59 15.26 -0.95
C SER A 17 5.25 15.20 -0.22
N LEU A 18 4.84 16.30 0.41
CA LEU A 18 3.49 16.44 0.99
C LEU A 18 2.41 16.34 -0.10
N MET A 19 2.68 16.86 -1.30
CA MET A 19 1.76 16.77 -2.45
C MET A 19 1.51 15.31 -2.87
N ASP A 20 2.53 14.44 -2.81
CA ASP A 20 2.36 13.01 -3.08
C ASP A 20 1.46 12.33 -2.04
N THR A 21 1.44 12.83 -0.81
CA THR A 21 0.59 12.31 0.27
C THR A 21 -0.86 12.71 0.09
N ASP A 22 -1.12 13.96 -0.30
CA ASP A 22 -2.47 14.45 -0.59
C ASP A 22 -3.08 13.78 -1.84
N TYR A 23 -2.23 13.30 -2.76
CA TYR A 23 -2.65 12.55 -3.95
C TYR A 23 -3.01 11.08 -3.66
N LYS A 24 -2.46 10.51 -2.58
CA LYS A 24 -2.68 9.09 -2.26
C LYS A 24 -4.07 8.84 -1.72
N LYS A 25 -4.57 7.64 -2.01
CA LYS A 25 -5.67 7.09 -1.25
C LYS A 25 -5.12 6.49 0.04
N ASP A 26 -5.93 6.51 1.09
CA ASP A 26 -5.70 5.79 2.35
C ASP A 26 -5.91 4.27 2.22
N GLU A 27 -6.18 3.79 1.00
CA GLU A 27 -6.46 2.40 0.66
C GLU A 27 -5.24 1.67 0.07
N LEU A 28 -5.19 0.36 0.32
CA LEU A 28 -4.30 -0.55 -0.42
C LEU A 28 -4.85 -0.77 -1.83
N CYS A 29 -3.99 -0.72 -2.84
CA CYS A 29 -4.35 -1.25 -4.16
C CYS A 29 -4.60 -2.77 -4.08
N ASP A 30 -5.29 -3.32 -5.07
CA ASP A 30 -5.70 -4.74 -5.10
C ASP A 30 -4.53 -5.70 -4.87
N ILE A 31 -3.36 -5.41 -5.45
CA ILE A 31 -2.15 -6.22 -5.32
C ILE A 31 -1.64 -6.23 -3.88
N CYS A 32 -1.58 -5.06 -3.24
CA CYS A 32 -1.14 -4.93 -1.85
C CYS A 32 -2.15 -5.55 -0.89
N ASN A 33 -3.44 -5.43 -1.19
CA ASN A 33 -4.52 -6.06 -0.44
C ASN A 33 -4.40 -7.59 -0.46
N GLU A 34 -4.18 -8.20 -1.62
CA GLU A 34 -4.01 -9.65 -1.73
C GLU A 34 -2.76 -10.15 -0.97
N LYS A 35 -1.64 -9.41 -1.06
CA LYS A 35 -0.43 -9.73 -0.27
C LYS A 35 -0.70 -9.61 1.24
N MET A 36 -1.47 -8.61 1.66
CA MET A 36 -1.85 -8.44 3.07
C MET A 36 -2.69 -9.62 3.55
N LYS A 37 -3.71 -10.02 2.77
CA LYS A 37 -4.53 -11.20 3.08
C LYS A 37 -3.69 -12.47 3.19
N GLN A 38 -2.71 -12.66 2.30
CA GLN A 38 -1.78 -13.79 2.38
C GLN A 38 -0.99 -13.77 3.70
N ILE A 39 -0.40 -12.63 4.08
CA ILE A 39 0.33 -12.49 5.34
C ILE A 39 -0.58 -12.79 6.53
N LEU A 40 -1.79 -12.22 6.57
CA LEU A 40 -2.75 -12.42 7.65
C LEU A 40 -3.24 -13.87 7.75
N LYS A 41 -3.35 -14.59 6.62
CA LYS A 41 -3.71 -16.02 6.60
C LYS A 41 -2.70 -16.90 7.34
N TYR A 42 -1.44 -16.49 7.45
CA TYR A 42 -0.42 -17.22 8.20
C TYR A 42 -0.36 -16.83 9.69
N LEU A 43 -1.23 -15.93 10.15
CA LEU A 43 -1.29 -15.46 11.54
C LEU A 43 -2.45 -16.07 12.33
N TYR A 44 -3.25 -16.95 11.71
CA TYR A 44 -4.31 -17.77 12.31
C TYR A 44 -4.13 -19.23 11.91
#